data_AF-A0A8K0VSC4-F1
#
_entry.id   AF-A0A8K0VSC4-F1
#
_cell.length_a   1.000
_cell.length_b   1.000
_cell.length_c   1.000
_cell.angle_alpha   90.00
_cell.angle_beta   90.00
_cell.angle_gamma   90.00
#
_symmetry.space_group_name_H-M   'P 1'
#
loop_
_entity.id
_entity.type
_entity.pdbx_description
1 polymer ?
#
loop_
_entity_poly.entity_id
_entity_poly.type
_entity_poly.pdbx_seq_one_letter_code
_entity_poly.pdbx_strand_id
1 'polypeptide(L)'
;MYYGSATVRRAKRQIQLNDAFAFGSFFVVGIALTANHAALSCKHTNGSFEDLGRIDGTAEYIALIRRLSSWDSWHPHPPYRSLVDLGNDYPRQMRRRVRKAAGLPASADTAILASIIKSIMDVVGKRTEIASLRTAMGSDHSPDEIEIRNHVIEVFWDVYMVREPDDGRAPKTVTVLIIGSSKSLADGRAQNATRTAVLLLHSRIEMLSHNPEYIAARGAVELAWRALKSEEDGEL
;
A
#
# COMPACT_ATOMS: atom_id res chain seq x y z
N MET A 1 -14.46 23.48 -62.79
CA MET A 1 -13.28 23.39 -61.90
C MET A 1 -13.79 23.09 -60.50
N TYR A 2 -13.81 21.81 -60.11
CA TYR A 2 -14.30 21.32 -58.82
C TYR A 2 -13.08 20.88 -57.99
N TYR A 3 -12.93 21.40 -56.77
CA TYR A 3 -12.06 20.78 -55.76
C TYR A 3 -12.91 20.47 -54.52
N GLY A 4 -13.15 19.18 -54.33
CA GLY A 4 -13.90 18.61 -53.21
C GLY A 4 -12.97 18.26 -52.03
N SER A 5 -13.31 18.82 -50.87
CA SER A 5 -13.45 18.16 -49.56
C SER A 5 -12.76 16.80 -49.37
N ALA A 6 -11.63 16.78 -48.66
CA ALA A 6 -10.97 15.56 -48.18
C ALA A 6 -10.41 15.66 -46.75
N THR A 7 -10.96 16.52 -45.88
CA THR A 7 -10.31 16.85 -44.59
C THR A 7 -11.13 16.60 -43.34
N VAL A 8 -12.30 15.95 -43.42
CA VAL A 8 -13.21 15.82 -42.25
C VAL A 8 -13.27 14.40 -41.65
N ARG A 9 -12.65 13.39 -42.26
CA ARG A 9 -12.74 12.01 -41.75
C ARG A 9 -11.62 11.57 -40.80
N ARG A 10 -10.53 12.34 -40.66
CA ARG A 10 -9.39 11.97 -39.79
C ARG A 10 -9.56 12.37 -38.31
N ALA A 11 -10.35 13.40 -38.03
CA ALA A 11 -10.56 13.89 -36.66
C ALA A 11 -11.47 12.98 -35.81
N LYS A 12 -12.44 12.27 -36.41
CA LYS A 12 -13.36 11.40 -35.64
C LYS A 12 -12.72 10.07 -35.19
N ARG A 13 -11.68 9.59 -35.86
CA ARG A 13 -11.00 8.33 -35.47
C ARG A 13 -9.98 8.51 -34.34
N GLN A 14 -9.47 9.72 -34.16
CA GLN A 14 -8.52 10.04 -33.08
C GLN A 14 -9.23 10.28 -31.73
N ILE A 15 -10.46 10.78 -31.76
CA ILE A 15 -11.26 10.99 -30.54
C ILE A 15 -11.74 9.66 -29.95
N GLN A 16 -12.06 8.66 -30.78
CA GLN A 16 -12.48 7.33 -30.29
C GLN A 16 -11.34 6.46 -29.72
N LEU A 17 -10.06 6.81 -29.94
CA LEU A 17 -8.94 6.08 -29.33
C LEU A 17 -8.58 6.59 -27.94
N ASN A 18 -8.95 7.82 -27.59
CA ASN A 18 -8.74 8.37 -26.25
C ASN A 18 -9.82 7.90 -25.27
N ASP A 19 -11.05 7.68 -25.74
CA ASP A 19 -12.13 7.16 -24.88
C ASP A 19 -11.97 5.67 -24.57
N ALA A 20 -11.27 4.91 -25.43
CA ALA A 20 -10.92 3.51 -25.16
C ALA A 20 -9.74 3.36 -24.17
N PHE A 21 -8.95 4.42 -23.95
CA PHE A 21 -7.91 4.47 -22.92
C PHE A 21 -8.36 5.20 -21.63
N ALA A 22 -9.55 5.82 -21.63
CA ALA A 22 -10.13 6.49 -20.46
C ALA A 22 -10.66 5.53 -19.38
N PHE A 23 -10.61 4.21 -19.61
CA PHE A 23 -10.98 3.18 -18.61
C PHE A 23 -9.79 2.58 -17.84
N GLY A 24 -8.56 3.03 -18.09
CA GLY A 24 -7.43 2.74 -17.22
C GLY A 24 -7.38 3.76 -16.10
N SER A 25 -8.07 3.52 -14.98
CA SER A 25 -7.85 4.30 -13.76
C SER A 25 -6.36 4.18 -13.39
N PHE A 26 -5.56 5.19 -13.71
CA PHE A 26 -4.16 5.24 -13.29
C PHE A 26 -4.16 5.34 -11.76
N PHE A 27 -3.80 4.25 -11.09
CA PHE A 27 -3.54 4.26 -9.66
C PHE A 27 -2.03 4.36 -9.43
N VAL A 28 -1.63 5.19 -8.47
CA VAL A 28 -0.24 5.28 -8.04
C VAL A 28 -0.06 4.28 -6.89
N VAL A 29 0.86 3.33 -7.04
CA VAL A 29 1.20 2.40 -5.96
C VAL A 29 2.28 3.02 -5.09
N GLY A 30 1.97 3.24 -3.81
CA GLY A 30 2.92 3.55 -2.76
C GLY A 30 3.49 2.27 -2.16
N ILE A 31 4.81 2.23 -2.01
CA ILE A 31 5.51 1.11 -1.36
C ILE A 31 6.29 1.69 -0.19
N ALA A 32 6.02 1.20 1.02
CA ALA A 32 6.79 1.53 2.21
C ALA A 32 7.57 0.27 2.66
N LEU A 33 8.90 0.34 2.57
CA LEU A 33 9.78 -0.75 3.03
C LEU A 33 10.20 -0.47 4.47
N THR A 34 9.99 -1.44 5.36
CA THR A 34 10.40 -1.39 6.78
C THR A 34 11.43 -2.48 7.07
N ALA A 35 11.92 -2.56 8.32
CA ALA A 35 12.91 -3.56 8.73
C ALA A 35 12.46 -5.02 8.56
N ASN A 36 11.15 -5.29 8.69
CA ASN A 36 10.61 -6.65 8.69
C ASN A 36 9.49 -6.90 7.69
N HIS A 37 8.98 -5.88 6.99
CA HIS A 37 7.92 -6.04 5.99
C HIS A 37 7.90 -4.91 4.97
N ALA A 38 7.18 -5.13 3.87
CA ALA A 38 6.77 -4.10 2.92
C ALA A 38 5.26 -3.87 3.06
N ALA A 39 4.85 -2.61 3.18
CA ALA A 39 3.45 -2.19 3.13
C ALA A 39 3.14 -1.58 1.77
N LEU A 40 1.96 -1.90 1.22
CA LEU A 40 1.53 -1.49 -0.11
C LEU A 40 0.23 -0.70 -0.01
N SER A 41 0.21 0.48 -0.61
CA SER A 41 -1.02 1.25 -0.76
C SER A 41 -1.20 1.66 -2.21
N CYS A 42 -2.44 1.86 -2.65
CA CYS A 42 -2.71 2.53 -3.91
C CYS A 42 -3.48 3.82 -3.67
N LYS A 43 -3.12 4.86 -4.42
CA LYS A 43 -3.87 6.10 -4.52
C LYS A 43 -4.69 6.08 -5.79
N HIS A 44 -5.99 6.18 -5.63
CA HIS A 44 -6.96 6.28 -6.72
C HIS A 44 -7.02 7.71 -7.28
N THR A 45 -7.52 7.87 -8.50
CA THR A 45 -7.64 9.18 -9.17
C THR A 45 -8.61 10.13 -8.44
N ASN A 46 -9.57 9.59 -7.70
CA ASN A 46 -10.49 10.33 -6.83
C ASN A 46 -9.81 10.85 -5.54
N GLY A 47 -8.52 10.59 -5.34
CA GLY A 47 -7.74 10.98 -4.16
C GLY A 47 -7.78 10.00 -3.00
N SER A 48 -8.63 8.95 -3.05
CA SER A 48 -8.72 7.97 -1.98
C SER A 48 -7.53 7.02 -1.95
N PHE A 49 -7.24 6.50 -0.76
CA PHE A 49 -6.20 5.50 -0.55
C PHE A 49 -6.81 4.16 -0.17
N GLU A 50 -6.24 3.09 -0.68
CA GLU A 50 -6.59 1.72 -0.34
C GLU A 50 -5.30 0.98 0.06
N ASP A 51 -5.35 0.28 1.19
CA ASP A 51 -4.27 -0.60 1.61
C ASP A 51 -4.38 -1.91 0.80
N LEU A 52 -3.38 -2.18 -0.04
CA LEU A 52 -3.33 -3.38 -0.86
C LEU A 52 -2.88 -4.59 -0.05
N GLY A 53 -2.18 -4.35 1.05
CA GLY A 53 -1.74 -5.34 1.99
C GLY A 53 -0.28 -5.20 2.40
N ARG A 54 0.15 -6.19 3.18
CA ARG A 54 1.49 -6.28 3.73
C ARG A 54 2.15 -7.57 3.27
N ILE A 55 3.43 -7.47 2.96
CA ILE A 55 4.29 -8.59 2.62
C ILE A 55 5.39 -8.67 3.67
N ASP A 56 5.38 -9.74 4.46
CA ASP A 56 6.43 -9.96 5.44
C ASP A 56 7.76 -10.25 4.74
N GLY A 57 8.82 -9.67 5.30
CA GLY A 57 10.17 -9.83 4.80
C GLY A 57 10.68 -11.25 5.05
N THR A 58 11.36 -11.82 4.07
CA THR A 58 12.07 -13.09 4.27
C THR A 58 13.26 -12.92 5.22
N ALA A 59 13.80 -14.02 5.75
CA ALA A 59 15.00 -13.97 6.59
C ALA A 59 16.17 -13.27 5.89
N GLU A 60 16.32 -13.47 4.57
CA GLU A 60 17.34 -12.82 3.74
C GLU A 60 17.10 -11.32 3.61
N TYR A 61 15.85 -10.89 3.47
CA TYR A 61 15.50 -9.47 3.45
C TYR A 61 15.78 -8.80 4.80
N ILE A 62 15.39 -9.42 5.91
CA ILE A 62 15.64 -8.90 7.25
C ILE A 62 17.15 -8.78 7.49
N ALA A 63 17.92 -9.80 7.13
CA ALA A 63 19.38 -9.77 7.21
C ALA A 63 20.01 -8.70 6.31
N LEU A 64 19.43 -8.47 5.13
CA LEU A 64 19.83 -7.39 4.23
C LEU A 64 19.59 -6.03 4.88
N ILE A 65 18.37 -5.73 5.34
CA ILE A 65 18.07 -4.43 5.95
C ILE A 65 18.95 -4.19 7.16
N ARG A 66 19.14 -5.18 8.03
CA ARG A 66 20.06 -5.09 9.18
C ARG A 66 21.49 -4.77 8.75
N ARG A 67 21.97 -5.40 7.67
CA ARG A 67 23.31 -5.12 7.12
C ARG A 67 23.39 -3.70 6.55
N LEU A 68 22.39 -3.25 5.79
CA LEU A 68 22.35 -1.90 5.22
C LEU A 68 22.18 -0.81 6.27
N SER A 69 21.59 -1.13 7.43
CA SER A 69 21.50 -0.23 8.57
C SER A 69 22.81 -0.16 9.38
N SER A 70 23.76 -1.09 9.17
CA SER A 70 25.06 -1.02 9.84
C SER A 70 25.92 0.09 9.24
N TRP A 71 26.70 0.76 10.09
CA TRP A 71 27.72 1.73 9.68
C TRP A 71 28.74 1.13 8.70
N ASP A 72 29.00 -0.17 8.82
CA ASP A 72 29.93 -0.91 7.95
C ASP A 72 29.42 -1.05 6.50
N SER A 73 28.13 -0.78 6.26
CA SER A 73 27.58 -0.77 4.89
C SER A 73 28.00 0.47 4.10
N TRP A 74 28.57 1.48 4.78
CA TRP A 74 29.10 2.64 4.11
C TRP A 74 30.24 2.23 3.17
N HIS A 75 30.14 2.72 1.94
CA HIS A 75 31.13 2.42 0.93
C HIS A 75 31.48 3.68 0.15
N PRO A 76 32.75 3.84 -0.29
CA PRO A 76 33.15 4.97 -1.11
C PRO A 76 32.25 5.09 -2.34
N HIS A 77 31.84 6.31 -2.64
CA HIS A 77 31.01 6.64 -3.79
C HIS A 77 31.51 7.97 -4.38
N PRO A 78 31.34 8.19 -5.70
CA PRO A 78 31.71 9.44 -6.32
C PRO A 78 30.91 10.63 -5.74
N PRO A 79 31.51 11.84 -5.64
CA PRO A 79 32.91 12.13 -5.95
C PRO A 79 33.87 11.56 -4.90
N TYR A 80 34.95 10.92 -5.36
CA TYR A 80 35.99 10.40 -4.47
C TYR A 80 36.81 11.54 -3.87
N ARG A 81 37.17 11.45 -2.59
CA ARG A 81 38.02 12.44 -1.93
C ARG A 81 39.50 12.26 -2.32
N SER A 82 39.89 11.03 -2.65
CA SER A 82 41.27 10.68 -3.04
C SER A 82 41.31 9.63 -4.15
N LEU A 83 42.47 9.49 -4.80
CA LEU A 83 42.74 8.39 -5.74
C LEU A 83 42.78 7.02 -5.05
N VAL A 84 43.08 6.98 -3.75
CA VAL A 84 43.05 5.75 -2.95
C VAL A 84 41.63 5.23 -2.83
N ASP A 85 40.66 6.11 -2.57
CA ASP A 85 39.23 5.72 -2.50
C ASP A 85 38.74 5.14 -3.83
N LEU A 86 39.18 5.72 -4.95
CA LEU A 86 38.89 5.22 -6.29
C LEU A 86 39.50 3.83 -6.51
N GLY A 87 40.77 3.65 -6.13
CA GLY A 87 41.46 2.37 -6.22
C GLY A 87 40.78 1.27 -5.39
N ASN A 88 40.37 1.62 -4.17
CA ASN A 88 39.64 0.72 -3.27
C ASN A 88 38.26 0.32 -3.81
N ASP A 89 37.60 1.21 -4.57
CA ASP A 89 36.29 0.90 -5.16
C ASP A 89 36.37 0.12 -6.48
N TYR A 90 37.51 0.17 -7.17
CA TYR A 90 37.67 -0.43 -8.50
C TYR A 90 37.30 -1.93 -8.56
N PRO A 91 37.73 -2.79 -7.61
CA PRO A 91 37.34 -4.21 -7.60
C PRO A 91 35.82 -4.41 -7.50
N ARG A 92 35.13 -3.59 -6.69
CA ARG A 92 33.67 -3.66 -6.53
C ARG A 92 32.97 -3.30 -7.84
N GLN A 93 33.40 -2.22 -8.50
CA GLN A 93 32.83 -1.82 -9.79
C GLN A 93 33.06 -2.86 -10.88
N MET A 94 34.26 -3.43 -10.95
CA MET A 94 34.57 -4.48 -11.92
C MET A 94 33.69 -5.71 -11.73
N ARG A 95 33.55 -6.20 -10.49
CA ARG A 95 32.63 -7.31 -10.16
C ARG A 95 31.20 -7.00 -10.59
N ARG A 96 30.72 -5.78 -10.34
CA ARG A 96 29.37 -5.34 -10.76
C ARG A 96 29.21 -5.37 -12.28
N ARG A 97 30.21 -4.92 -13.03
CA ARG A 97 30.19 -4.95 -14.51
C ARG A 97 30.16 -6.38 -15.04
N VAL A 98 30.99 -7.27 -14.48
CA VAL A 98 31.01 -8.69 -14.85
C VAL A 98 29.66 -9.35 -14.58
N ARG A 99 29.06 -9.14 -13.41
CA ARG A 99 27.73 -9.71 -13.08
C ARG A 99 26.64 -9.21 -14.03
N LYS A 100 26.61 -7.90 -14.32
CA LYS A 100 25.67 -7.33 -15.29
C LYS A 100 25.85 -7.92 -16.70
N ALA A 101 27.09 -8.10 -17.14
CA ALA A 101 27.38 -8.72 -18.44
C ALA A 101 26.89 -10.18 -18.51
N ALA A 102 26.88 -10.89 -17.37
CA ALA A 102 26.33 -12.23 -17.25
C ALA A 102 24.79 -12.27 -17.05
N GLY A 103 24.08 -11.13 -17.11
CA GLY A 103 22.64 -11.06 -16.86
C GLY A 103 22.25 -11.30 -15.39
N LEU A 104 23.22 -11.28 -14.47
CA LEU A 104 22.99 -11.49 -13.06
C LEU A 104 22.69 -10.16 -12.34
N PRO A 105 21.95 -10.20 -11.22
CA PRO A 105 21.77 -9.04 -10.35
C PRO A 105 23.12 -8.45 -9.95
N ALA A 106 23.20 -7.12 -9.89
CA ALA A 106 24.44 -6.38 -9.64
C ALA A 106 25.17 -6.81 -8.36
N SER A 107 24.43 -7.24 -7.34
CA SER A 107 24.89 -7.86 -6.10
C SER A 107 23.87 -8.87 -5.57
N ALA A 108 24.23 -9.66 -4.55
CA ALA A 108 23.27 -10.52 -3.85
C ALA A 108 22.12 -9.68 -3.24
N ASP A 109 22.46 -8.53 -2.65
CA ASP A 109 21.50 -7.58 -2.07
C ASP A 109 20.45 -7.12 -3.08
N THR A 110 20.87 -6.78 -4.30
CA THR A 110 19.92 -6.42 -5.36
C THR A 110 19.00 -7.57 -5.78
N ALA A 111 19.46 -8.82 -5.66
CA ALA A 111 18.62 -9.98 -5.94
C ALA A 111 17.52 -10.14 -4.88
N ILE A 112 17.85 -9.95 -3.60
CA ILE A 112 16.91 -10.01 -2.48
C ILE A 112 15.87 -8.89 -2.58
N LEU A 113 16.29 -7.67 -2.92
CA LEU A 113 15.33 -6.57 -3.17
C LEU A 113 14.44 -6.86 -4.37
N ALA A 114 15.00 -7.39 -5.46
CA ALA A 114 14.22 -7.77 -6.63
C ALA A 114 13.17 -8.84 -6.32
N SER A 115 13.46 -9.79 -5.43
CA SER A 115 12.47 -10.79 -5.01
C SER A 115 11.32 -10.18 -4.22
N ILE A 116 11.59 -9.23 -3.31
CA ILE A 116 10.51 -8.51 -2.59
C ILE A 116 9.66 -7.70 -3.56
N ILE A 117 10.29 -6.97 -4.49
CA ILE A 117 9.57 -6.19 -5.51
C ILE A 117 8.70 -7.10 -6.38
N LYS A 118 9.19 -8.29 -6.74
CA LYS A 118 8.39 -9.27 -7.48
C LYS A 118 7.17 -9.71 -6.67
N SER A 119 7.34 -10.07 -5.39
CA SER A 119 6.21 -10.44 -4.52
C SER A 119 5.19 -9.30 -4.40
N ILE A 120 5.65 -8.05 -4.35
CA ILE A 120 4.79 -6.86 -4.38
C ILE A 120 3.97 -6.82 -5.66
N MET A 121 4.62 -6.96 -6.81
CA MET A 121 3.94 -6.93 -8.11
C MET A 121 2.93 -8.07 -8.27
N ASP A 122 3.23 -9.25 -7.74
CA ASP A 122 2.31 -10.39 -7.77
C ASP A 122 1.05 -10.12 -6.94
N VAL A 123 1.18 -9.48 -5.77
CA VAL A 123 0.03 -9.08 -4.93
C VAL A 123 -0.81 -8.01 -5.62
N VAL A 124 -0.14 -6.99 -6.20
CA VAL A 124 -0.82 -5.93 -6.97
C VAL A 124 -1.58 -6.52 -8.16
N GLY A 125 -0.93 -7.42 -8.92
CA GLY A 125 -1.53 -8.09 -10.07
C GLY A 125 -2.81 -8.84 -9.72
N LYS A 126 -2.75 -9.70 -8.68
CA LYS A 126 -3.93 -10.45 -8.19
C LYS A 126 -5.08 -9.54 -7.78
N ARG A 127 -4.78 -8.43 -7.09
CA ARG A 127 -5.80 -7.45 -6.68
C ARG A 127 -6.44 -6.77 -7.88
N THR A 128 -5.64 -6.37 -8.88
CA THR A 128 -6.17 -5.76 -10.11
C THR A 128 -7.04 -6.72 -10.91
N GLU A 129 -6.68 -8.01 -10.95
CA GLU A 129 -7.51 -9.04 -11.58
C GLU A 129 -8.85 -9.17 -10.86
N ILE A 130 -8.85 -9.29 -9.53
CA ILE A 130 -10.09 -9.37 -8.73
C ILE A 130 -10.96 -8.12 -8.93
N ALA A 131 -10.35 -6.94 -8.94
CA ALA A 131 -11.08 -5.69 -9.19
C ALA A 131 -11.71 -5.68 -10.59
N SER A 132 -10.96 -6.07 -11.62
CA SER A 132 -11.47 -6.15 -13.00
C SER A 132 -12.59 -7.17 -13.15
N LEU A 133 -12.50 -8.32 -12.48
CA LEU A 133 -13.55 -9.34 -12.45
C LEU A 133 -14.82 -8.81 -11.78
N ARG A 134 -14.69 -8.10 -10.65
CA ARG A 134 -15.84 -7.46 -9.98
C ARG A 134 -16.53 -6.44 -10.89
N THR A 135 -15.75 -5.60 -11.59
CA THR A 135 -16.30 -4.65 -12.57
C THR A 135 -16.98 -5.38 -13.73
N ALA A 136 -16.37 -6.43 -14.28
CA ALA A 136 -16.94 -7.22 -15.38
C ALA A 136 -18.22 -7.98 -14.99
N MET A 137 -18.34 -8.37 -13.71
CA MET A 137 -19.54 -9.01 -13.16
C MET A 137 -20.68 -8.01 -12.91
N GLY A 138 -20.51 -6.72 -13.25
CA GLY A 138 -21.57 -5.71 -13.12
C GLY A 138 -21.95 -5.41 -11.67
N SER A 139 -21.13 -5.82 -10.69
CA SER A 139 -21.41 -5.62 -9.28
C SER A 139 -21.00 -4.23 -8.83
N ASP A 140 -21.40 -3.18 -9.56
CA ASP A 140 -21.35 -1.79 -9.08
C ASP A 140 -22.43 -1.53 -8.00
N HIS A 141 -22.87 -2.60 -7.33
CA HIS A 141 -23.70 -2.57 -6.15
C HIS A 141 -22.82 -2.09 -5.00
N SER A 142 -22.92 -0.79 -4.73
CA SER A 142 -22.46 -0.27 -3.45
C SER A 142 -23.24 -1.02 -2.38
N PRO A 143 -22.55 -1.73 -1.45
CA PRO A 143 -23.23 -2.53 -0.45
C PRO A 143 -24.20 -1.65 0.32
N ASP A 144 -25.41 -2.16 0.53
CA ASP A 144 -26.40 -1.44 1.31
C ASP A 144 -26.03 -1.42 2.80
N GLU A 145 -26.74 -0.63 3.60
CA GLU A 145 -26.44 -0.52 5.03
C GLU A 145 -26.59 -1.87 5.77
N ILE A 146 -27.48 -2.74 5.30
CA ILE A 146 -27.76 -4.04 5.90
C ILE A 146 -26.61 -5.00 5.65
N GLU A 147 -26.10 -5.05 4.42
CA GLU A 147 -24.93 -5.84 4.02
C GLU A 147 -23.70 -5.40 4.82
N ILE A 148 -23.43 -4.09 4.92
CA ILE A 148 -22.31 -3.57 5.71
C ILE A 148 -22.46 -3.97 7.18
N ARG A 149 -23.66 -3.80 7.76
CA ARG A 149 -23.93 -4.13 9.16
C ARG A 149 -23.69 -5.62 9.43
N ASN A 150 -24.23 -6.50 8.60
CA ASN A 150 -24.11 -7.94 8.77
C ASN A 150 -22.64 -8.38 8.68
N HIS A 151 -21.89 -7.80 7.73
CA HIS A 151 -20.46 -8.07 7.61
C HIS A 151 -19.66 -7.60 8.84
N VAL A 152 -19.98 -6.41 9.38
CA VAL A 152 -19.34 -5.91 10.60
C VAL A 152 -19.61 -6.83 11.80
N ILE A 153 -20.84 -7.34 11.95
CA ILE A 153 -21.20 -8.30 13.01
C ILE A 153 -20.38 -9.58 12.86
N GLU A 154 -20.30 -10.13 11.65
CA GLU A 154 -19.54 -11.34 11.35
C GLU A 154 -18.06 -11.18 11.75
N VAL A 155 -17.42 -10.08 11.34
CA VAL A 155 -16.03 -9.78 11.69
C VAL A 155 -15.85 -9.64 13.20
N PHE A 156 -16.76 -8.96 13.90
CA PHE A 156 -16.70 -8.87 15.35
C PHE A 156 -16.83 -10.23 16.01
N TRP A 157 -17.73 -11.10 15.53
CA TRP A 157 -17.90 -12.45 16.05
C TRP A 157 -16.66 -13.30 15.88
N ASP A 158 -16.06 -13.28 14.69
CA ASP A 158 -14.83 -14.02 14.44
C ASP A 158 -13.68 -13.54 15.34
N VAL A 159 -13.55 -12.22 15.53
CA VAL A 159 -12.49 -11.67 16.37
C VAL A 159 -12.72 -11.97 17.85
N TYR A 160 -13.95 -11.80 18.36
CA TYR A 160 -14.25 -11.99 19.79
C TYR A 160 -14.26 -13.47 20.19
N MET A 161 -14.90 -14.33 19.38
CA MET A 161 -15.03 -15.75 19.72
C MET A 161 -13.70 -16.49 19.64
N VAL A 162 -12.76 -16.03 18.82
CA VAL A 162 -11.46 -16.69 18.64
C VAL A 162 -10.41 -16.23 19.65
N ARG A 163 -10.46 -14.98 20.14
CA ARG A 163 -9.36 -14.41 20.95
C ARG A 163 -9.59 -14.36 22.45
N GLU A 164 -10.82 -14.30 22.96
CA GLU A 164 -11.07 -14.19 24.41
C GLU A 164 -12.13 -15.21 24.88
N PRO A 165 -11.73 -16.46 25.20
CA PRO A 165 -12.66 -17.52 25.58
C PRO A 165 -13.20 -17.43 27.02
N ASP A 166 -12.65 -16.57 27.89
CA ASP A 166 -12.81 -16.77 29.34
C ASP A 166 -14.09 -16.20 29.97
N ASP A 167 -14.88 -15.37 29.28
CA ASP A 167 -16.19 -14.95 29.80
C ASP A 167 -17.32 -14.85 28.75
N GLY A 168 -17.00 -14.98 27.46
CA GLY A 168 -17.97 -14.91 26.37
C GLY A 168 -18.73 -13.58 26.32
N ARG A 169 -18.25 -12.54 26.99
CA ARG A 169 -18.91 -11.23 27.05
C ARG A 169 -18.27 -10.30 26.03
N ALA A 170 -19.10 -9.64 25.23
CA ALA A 170 -18.63 -8.55 24.39
C ALA A 170 -18.00 -7.44 25.25
N PRO A 171 -16.97 -6.75 24.76
CA PRO A 171 -16.32 -5.68 25.51
C PRO A 171 -17.30 -4.54 25.79
N LYS A 172 -17.13 -3.88 26.93
CA LYS A 172 -18.01 -2.76 27.35
C LYS A 172 -17.93 -1.57 26.40
N THR A 173 -16.77 -1.36 25.77
CA THR A 173 -16.52 -0.26 24.83
C THR A 173 -15.75 -0.78 23.63
N VAL A 174 -16.17 -0.38 22.44
CA VAL A 174 -15.52 -0.66 21.17
C VAL A 174 -15.20 0.66 20.49
N THR A 175 -13.92 0.92 20.28
CA THR A 175 -13.46 2.06 19.49
C THR A 175 -13.36 1.62 18.03
N VAL A 176 -14.11 2.28 17.16
CA VAL A 176 -14.15 1.97 15.73
C VAL A 176 -13.50 3.12 14.95
N LEU A 177 -12.48 2.77 14.18
CA LEU A 177 -11.88 3.65 13.18
C LEU A 177 -12.42 3.25 11.81
N ILE A 178 -13.22 4.12 11.19
CA ILE A 178 -13.76 3.89 9.84
C ILE A 178 -12.90 4.68 8.86
N ILE A 179 -12.24 3.97 7.95
CA ILE A 179 -11.38 4.54 6.92
C ILE A 179 -12.03 4.29 5.56
N GLY A 180 -12.00 5.28 4.67
CA GLY A 180 -12.56 5.19 3.34
C GLY A 180 -12.44 6.51 2.59
N SER A 181 -12.83 6.51 1.31
CA SER A 181 -12.89 7.75 0.54
C SER A 181 -13.91 8.72 1.17
N SER A 182 -13.65 10.02 1.07
CA SER A 182 -14.61 11.05 1.52
C SER A 182 -15.99 10.84 0.90
N LYS A 183 -16.05 10.43 -0.38
CA LYS A 183 -17.29 10.10 -1.09
C LYS A 183 -18.01 8.89 -0.50
N SER A 184 -17.28 7.82 -0.15
CA SER A 184 -17.83 6.59 0.45
C SER A 184 -18.30 6.80 1.89
N LEU A 185 -17.73 7.78 2.59
CA LEU A 185 -18.12 8.12 3.97
C LEU A 185 -19.15 9.23 4.04
N ALA A 186 -19.35 10.00 2.97
CA ALA A 186 -20.25 11.15 2.95
C ALA A 186 -21.72 10.77 3.17
N ASP A 187 -22.12 9.56 2.78
CA ASP A 187 -23.50 9.10 2.95
C ASP A 187 -23.82 8.58 4.36
N GLY A 188 -22.81 8.43 5.22
CA GLY A 188 -22.97 7.95 6.59
C GLY A 188 -23.38 6.47 6.72
N ARG A 189 -23.56 5.72 5.62
CA ARG A 189 -24.05 4.33 5.66
C ARG A 189 -23.12 3.42 6.45
N ALA A 190 -21.81 3.50 6.17
CA ALA A 190 -20.81 2.71 6.90
C ALA A 190 -20.80 3.03 8.40
N GLN A 191 -20.98 4.31 8.76
CA GLN A 191 -21.02 4.77 10.15
C GLN A 191 -22.27 4.27 10.88
N ASN A 192 -23.44 4.36 10.23
CA ASN A 192 -24.71 3.88 10.78
C ASN A 192 -24.75 2.36 10.91
N ALA A 193 -24.30 1.65 9.87
CA ALA A 193 -24.18 0.20 9.88
C ALA A 193 -23.29 -0.28 11.04
N THR A 194 -22.11 0.33 11.19
CA THR A 194 -21.16 -0.04 12.24
C THR A 194 -21.69 0.31 13.63
N ARG A 195 -22.30 1.48 13.80
CA ARG A 195 -22.96 1.87 15.06
C ARG A 195 -24.04 0.87 15.44
N THR A 196 -24.89 0.48 14.48
CA THR A 196 -25.95 -0.50 14.69
C THR A 196 -25.38 -1.86 15.09
N ALA A 197 -24.33 -2.31 14.39
CA ALA A 197 -23.66 -3.57 14.70
C ALA A 197 -23.09 -3.59 16.13
N VAL A 198 -22.35 -2.57 16.54
CA VAL A 198 -21.77 -2.49 17.89
C VAL A 198 -22.84 -2.39 18.98
N LEU A 199 -23.95 -1.68 18.72
CA LEU A 199 -25.07 -1.61 19.65
C LEU A 199 -25.78 -2.97 19.84
N LEU A 200 -25.87 -3.79 18.79
CA LEU A 200 -26.40 -5.15 18.89
C LEU A 200 -25.52 -6.06 19.78
N LEU A 201 -24.23 -5.75 19.89
CA LEU A 201 -23.31 -6.41 20.81
C LEU A 201 -23.41 -5.92 22.26
N HIS A 202 -24.32 -4.97 22.55
CA HIS A 202 -24.47 -4.33 23.86
C HIS A 202 -23.21 -3.58 24.32
N SER A 203 -22.36 -3.19 23.37
CA SER A 203 -21.15 -2.42 23.62
C SER A 203 -21.40 -0.92 23.40
N ARG A 204 -20.67 -0.07 24.15
CA ARG A 204 -20.59 1.36 23.83
C ARG A 204 -19.67 1.56 22.63
N ILE A 205 -20.07 2.39 21.68
CA ILE A 205 -19.24 2.71 20.52
C ILE A 205 -18.57 4.08 20.69
N GLU A 206 -17.27 4.12 20.42
CA GLU A 206 -16.53 5.35 20.20
C GLU A 206 -16.08 5.40 18.73
N MET A 207 -16.62 6.33 17.95
CA MET A 207 -16.30 6.43 16.52
C MET A 207 -15.26 7.51 16.27
N LEU A 208 -14.14 7.10 15.70
CA LEU A 208 -13.11 7.99 15.18
C LEU A 208 -13.30 8.13 13.67
N SER A 209 -14.26 8.95 13.24
CA SER A 209 -14.62 9.10 11.81
C SER A 209 -14.43 10.50 11.25
N HIS A 210 -13.99 11.48 12.06
CA HIS A 210 -13.82 12.86 11.61
C HIS A 210 -12.42 13.02 10.99
N ASN A 211 -12.39 13.28 9.68
CA ASN A 211 -11.18 13.46 8.86
C ASN A 211 -10.24 12.23 8.84
N PRO A 212 -10.56 11.18 8.07
CA PRO A 212 -9.69 10.00 7.95
C PRO A 212 -8.27 10.35 7.46
N GLU A 213 -8.16 11.37 6.59
CA GLU A 213 -6.87 11.90 6.13
C GLU A 213 -6.04 12.50 7.27
N TYR A 214 -6.69 13.17 8.22
CA TYR A 214 -6.03 13.73 9.41
C TYR A 214 -5.58 12.63 10.37
N ILE A 215 -6.37 11.56 10.54
CA ILE A 215 -6.00 10.44 11.41
C ILE A 215 -4.79 9.67 10.86
N ALA A 216 -4.77 9.40 9.55
CA ALA A 216 -3.63 8.76 8.90
C ALA A 216 -2.36 9.63 9.01
N ALA A 217 -2.47 10.93 8.72
CA ALA A 217 -1.37 11.88 8.88
C ALA A 217 -0.90 11.96 10.34
N ARG A 218 -1.82 12.01 11.31
CA ARG A 218 -1.50 12.02 12.74
C ARG A 218 -0.80 10.73 13.18
N GLY A 219 -1.26 9.58 12.70
CA GLY A 219 -0.61 8.28 12.97
C GLY A 219 0.82 8.24 12.43
N ALA A 220 1.04 8.73 11.19
CA ALA A 220 2.38 8.83 10.61
C ALA A 220 3.30 9.78 11.40
N VAL A 221 2.78 10.94 11.82
CA VAL A 221 3.51 11.92 12.65
C VAL A 221 3.85 11.34 14.02
N GLU A 222 2.91 10.66 14.67
CA GLU A 222 3.11 10.01 15.97
C GLU A 222 4.18 8.90 15.87
N LEU A 223 4.16 8.11 14.80
CA LEU A 223 5.17 7.08 14.55
C LEU A 223 6.56 7.70 14.30
N ALA A 224 6.64 8.77 13.51
CA ALA A 224 7.88 9.50 13.27
C ALA A 224 8.43 10.11 14.58
N TRP A 225 7.56 10.69 15.40
CA TRP A 225 7.92 11.22 16.71
C TRP A 225 8.47 10.15 17.64
N ARG A 226 7.85 8.98 17.70
CA ARG A 226 8.33 7.84 18.51
C ARG A 226 9.69 7.34 18.04
N ALA A 227 9.92 7.29 16.73
CA ALA A 227 11.22 6.90 16.18
C ALA A 227 12.32 7.88 16.60
N LEU A 228 12.05 9.19 16.52
CA LEU A 228 13.00 10.22 16.99
C LEU A 228 13.29 10.10 18.48
N LYS A 229 12.25 9.86 19.30
CA LYS A 229 12.42 9.72 20.75
C LYS A 229 13.23 8.48 21.13
N SER A 230 13.05 7.36 20.43
CA SER A 230 13.87 6.15 20.66
C SER A 230 15.36 6.35 20.31
N GLU A 231 15.68 7.26 19.39
CA GLU A 231 17.08 7.63 19.11
C GLU A 231 17.68 8.49 20.25
N GLU A 232 16.89 9.39 20.84
CA GLU A 232 17.33 10.24 21.97
C GLU A 232 17.55 9.44 23.27
N ASP A 233 16.69 8.45 23.52
CA ASP A 233 16.74 7.63 24.73
C ASP A 233 17.84 6.54 24.66
N GLY A 234 18.55 6.41 23.54
CA GLY A 234 19.65 5.45 23.37
C GLY A 234 19.20 3.98 23.38
N GLU A 235 17.92 3.73 23.08
CA GLU A 235 17.31 2.39 23.09
C GLU A 235 17.48 1.61 21.77
N LEU A 236 18.35 2.07 20.85
CA LEU A 236 18.60 1.44 19.53
C LEU A 236 20.07 1.05 19.31
#